data_AF-A0A661IUB7-F1
#
_entry.id   AF-A0A661IUB7-F1
#
_cell.length_a   1.000
_cell.length_b   1.000
_cell.length_c   1.000
_cell.angle_alpha   90.00
_cell.angle_beta   90.00
_cell.angle_gamma   90.00
#
_symmetry.space_group_name_H-M   'P 1'
#
loop_
_entity.id
_entity.type
_entity.pdbx_description
1 polymer ?
#
loop_
_entity_poly.entity_id
_entity_poly.type
_entity_poly.pdbx_seq_one_letter_code
_entity_poly.pdbx_strand_id
1 'polypeptide(L)'
;MEEVRTIILALMLIISNGVTILLYLKNKKATEELYLQNKQKEKIKDLHDKLFQIQSISINNPYLEDKKFIDTWIDFKKKYHNNYEKLTKNEKDIYLRYEQYCEMIFNLISNAYNINCLHDEIEFKSWARSHREWWESPLEEHTNRDTYGNELSDIIDKWIK
;
A
#
# COMPACT_ATOMS: atom_id res chain seq x y z
N MET A 1 16.56 56.29 -40.61
CA MET A 1 16.96 54.86 -40.69
C MET A 1 17.43 54.32 -39.34
N GLU A 2 18.23 55.05 -38.57
CA GLU A 2 18.68 54.62 -37.23
C GLU A 2 17.53 54.41 -36.23
N GLU A 3 16.58 55.34 -36.13
CA GLU A 3 15.46 55.22 -35.18
C GLU A 3 14.60 53.97 -35.43
N VAL A 4 14.32 53.66 -36.69
CA VAL A 4 13.58 52.45 -37.09
C VAL A 4 14.36 51.19 -36.70
N ARG A 5 15.68 51.19 -36.86
CA ARG A 5 16.56 50.08 -36.45
C ARG A 5 16.53 49.88 -34.93
N THR A 6 16.58 50.96 -34.16
CA THR A 6 16.52 50.92 -32.70
C THR A 6 15.18 50.38 -32.20
N ILE A 7 14.06 50.79 -32.81
CA ILE A 7 12.72 50.27 -32.48
C ILE A 7 12.63 48.77 -32.77
N ILE A 8 13.13 48.32 -33.92
CA ILE A 8 13.14 46.89 -34.28
C ILE A 8 13.96 46.08 -33.28
N LEU A 9 15.15 46.57 -32.89
CA LEU A 9 16.00 45.90 -31.92
C LEU A 9 15.34 45.81 -30.53
N ALA A 10 14.67 46.89 -30.09
CA ALA A 10 13.94 46.89 -28.81
C ALA A 10 12.78 45.87 -28.82
N LEU A 11 12.02 45.78 -29.91
CA LEU A 11 10.95 44.79 -30.07
C LEU A 11 11.47 43.36 -30.07
N MET A 12 12.59 43.08 -30.77
CA MET A 12 13.22 41.76 -30.74
C MET A 12 13.65 41.36 -29.32
N LEU A 13 14.16 42.32 -28.54
CA LEU A 13 14.61 42.09 -27.17
C LEU A 13 13.42 41.76 -26.24
N ILE A 14 12.31 42.49 -26.37
CA ILE A 14 11.07 42.24 -25.62
C ILE A 14 10.50 40.86 -25.97
N ILE A 15 10.43 40.53 -27.27
CA ILE A 15 9.92 39.23 -27.73
C ILE A 15 10.84 38.10 -27.24
N SER A 16 12.15 38.25 -27.37
CA SER A 16 13.12 37.25 -26.91
C SER A 16 13.04 37.00 -25.40
N ASN A 17 12.96 38.05 -24.59
CA ASN A 17 12.77 37.93 -23.14
C ASN A 17 11.43 37.31 -22.80
N GLY A 18 10.35 37.70 -23.48
CA GLY A 18 9.02 37.14 -23.29
C GLY A 18 8.96 35.63 -23.59
N VAL A 19 9.56 35.20 -24.70
CA VAL A 19 9.70 33.77 -25.05
C VAL A 19 10.53 33.03 -24.00
N THR A 20 11.62 33.63 -23.52
CA THR A 20 12.49 33.03 -22.51
C THR A 20 11.75 32.81 -21.18
N ILE A 21 11.00 33.81 -20.72
CA ILE A 21 10.16 33.71 -19.52
C ILE A 21 9.09 32.62 -19.69
N LEU A 22 8.43 32.57 -20.85
CA LEU A 22 7.41 31.56 -21.14
C LEU A 22 8.00 30.14 -21.14
N LEU A 23 9.16 29.94 -21.79
CA LEU A 23 9.86 28.66 -21.79
C LEU A 23 10.29 28.25 -20.38
N TYR A 24 10.78 29.20 -19.57
CA TYR A 24 11.14 28.93 -18.18
C TYR A 24 9.93 28.46 -17.35
N LEU A 25 8.79 29.15 -17.44
CA LEU A 25 7.57 28.78 -16.72
C LEU A 25 7.05 27.40 -17.17
N LYS A 26 7.07 27.12 -18.47
CA LYS A 26 6.68 25.82 -19.02
C LYS A 26 7.61 24.70 -18.55
N ASN A 27 8.92 24.93 -18.55
CA ASN A 27 9.90 23.95 -18.07
C ASN A 27 9.74 23.70 -16.57
N LYS A 28 9.56 24.75 -15.76
CA LYS A 28 9.32 24.60 -14.32
C LYS A 28 8.11 23.70 -14.05
N LYS A 29 6.98 23.96 -14.71
CA LYS A 29 5.76 23.15 -14.57
C LYS A 29 6.00 21.69 -15.00
N ALA A 30 6.68 21.48 -16.13
CA ALA A 30 7.02 20.13 -16.60
C ALA A 30 7.94 19.37 -15.61
N THR A 31 8.90 20.07 -14.98
CA THR A 31 9.77 19.47 -13.95
C THR A 31 8.98 19.11 -12.69
N GLU A 32 8.06 19.95 -12.24
CA GLU A 32 7.18 19.66 -11.10
C GLU A 32 6.29 18.44 -11.38
N GLU A 33 5.68 18.37 -12.56
CA GLU A 33 4.88 17.22 -12.99
C GLU A 33 5.70 15.94 -13.05
N LEU A 34 6.91 15.99 -13.61
CA LEU A 34 7.82 14.83 -13.69
C LEU A 34 8.25 14.36 -12.29
N TYR A 35 8.52 15.28 -11.37
CA TYR A 35 8.84 14.95 -9.98
C TYR A 35 7.69 14.21 -9.29
N LEU A 36 6.45 14.70 -9.42
CA LEU A 36 5.27 14.05 -8.86
C LEU A 36 5.04 12.66 -9.46
N GLN A 37 5.21 12.51 -10.77
CA GLN A 37 5.10 11.22 -11.45
C GLN A 37 6.16 10.22 -10.97
N ASN A 38 7.41 10.65 -10.83
CA ASN A 38 8.48 9.79 -10.32
C ASN A 38 8.21 9.36 -8.88
N LYS A 39 7.76 10.28 -8.02
CA LYS A 39 7.38 9.96 -6.64
C LYS A 39 6.24 8.94 -6.58
N GLN A 40 5.26 9.02 -7.47
CA GLN A 40 4.18 8.02 -7.54
C GLN A 40 4.71 6.66 -8.02
N LYS A 41 5.59 6.63 -9.01
CA LYS A 41 6.25 5.39 -9.48
C LYS A 41 7.07 4.73 -8.38
N GLU A 42 7.79 5.51 -7.57
CA GLU A 42 8.55 4.99 -6.43
C GLU A 42 7.65 4.33 -5.38
N LYS A 43 6.49 4.94 -5.08
CA LYS A 43 5.49 4.35 -4.17
C LYS A 43 4.93 3.03 -4.69
N ILE A 44 4.62 2.96 -5.98
CA ILE A 44 4.13 1.74 -6.62
C ILE A 44 5.21 0.66 -6.59
N LYS A 45 6.46 1.02 -6.90
CA LYS A 45 7.59 0.10 -6.80
C LYS A 45 7.76 -0.46 -5.38
N ASP A 46 7.73 0.41 -4.36
CA ASP A 46 7.79 -0.01 -2.95
C ASP A 46 6.65 -0.98 -2.58
N LEU A 47 5.44 -0.76 -3.12
CA LEU A 47 4.32 -1.69 -2.94
C LEU A 47 4.62 -3.07 -3.55
N HIS A 48 5.16 -3.14 -4.76
CA HIS A 48 5.54 -4.40 -5.39
C HIS A 48 6.68 -5.10 -4.64
N ASP A 49 7.65 -4.35 -4.13
CA ASP A 49 8.74 -4.90 -3.33
C ASP A 49 8.21 -5.52 -2.03
N LYS A 50 7.22 -4.88 -1.37
CA LYS A 50 6.51 -5.42 -0.21
C LYS A 50 5.67 -6.66 -0.55
N LEU A 51 4.96 -6.63 -1.68
CA LEU A 51 4.21 -7.77 -2.19
C LEU A 51 5.12 -9.00 -2.36
N PHE A 52 6.27 -8.82 -3.03
CA PHE A 52 7.24 -9.88 -3.26
C PHE A 52 7.80 -10.46 -1.95
N GLN A 53 8.02 -9.62 -0.94
CA GLN A 53 8.44 -10.07 0.39
C GLN A 53 7.37 -10.94 1.06
N ILE A 54 6.10 -10.51 1.04
CA ILE A 54 4.97 -11.29 1.61
C ILE A 54 4.83 -12.63 0.90
N GLN A 55 4.92 -12.65 -0.43
CA GLN A 55 4.89 -13.89 -1.22
C GLN A 55 6.06 -14.81 -0.88
N SER A 56 7.26 -14.25 -0.71
CA SER A 56 8.44 -15.02 -0.29
C SER A 56 8.25 -15.65 1.09
N ILE A 57 7.61 -14.95 2.04
CA ILE A 57 7.29 -15.48 3.36
C ILE A 57 6.30 -16.64 3.26
N SER A 58 5.25 -16.47 2.45
CA SER A 58 4.24 -17.50 2.18
C SER A 58 4.83 -18.76 1.54
N ILE A 59 5.73 -18.61 0.57
CA ILE A 59 6.46 -19.74 -0.04
C ILE A 59 7.32 -20.49 0.99
N ASN A 60 8.00 -19.77 1.87
CA ASN A 60 8.84 -20.37 2.92
C ASN A 60 8.01 -21.00 4.05
N ASN A 61 6.75 -20.60 4.21
CA ASN A 61 5.84 -21.05 5.25
C ASN A 61 4.48 -21.40 4.64
N PRO A 62 4.36 -22.51 3.87
CA PRO A 62 3.16 -22.80 3.09
C PRO A 62 1.88 -22.93 3.91
N TYR A 63 1.99 -23.26 5.20
CA TYR A 63 0.84 -23.33 6.11
C TYR A 63 0.09 -22.00 6.24
N LEU A 64 0.75 -20.85 5.98
CA LEU A 64 0.14 -19.52 6.05
C LEU A 64 -1.01 -19.34 5.06
N GLU A 65 -1.00 -20.06 3.93
CA GLU A 65 -2.04 -20.04 2.90
C GLU A 65 -2.88 -21.33 2.90
N ASP A 66 -2.56 -22.31 3.75
CA ASP A 66 -3.32 -23.55 3.83
C ASP A 66 -4.64 -23.32 4.56
N LYS A 67 -5.75 -23.46 3.84
CA LYS A 67 -7.09 -23.29 4.40
C LYS A 67 -7.33 -24.14 5.65
N LYS A 68 -6.82 -25.38 5.70
CA LYS A 68 -7.01 -26.25 6.88
C LYS A 68 -6.35 -25.69 8.12
N PHE A 69 -5.20 -25.04 7.96
CA PHE A 69 -4.52 -24.34 9.05
C PHE A 69 -5.27 -23.05 9.41
N ILE A 70 -5.63 -22.24 8.41
CA ILE A 70 -6.33 -20.98 8.62
C ILE A 70 -7.65 -21.19 9.39
N ASP A 71 -8.45 -22.18 9.01
CA ASP A 71 -9.75 -22.51 9.63
C ASP A 71 -9.61 -22.90 11.13
N THR A 72 -8.40 -23.16 11.62
CA THR A 72 -8.13 -23.46 13.04
C THR A 72 -7.75 -22.23 13.88
N TRP A 73 -7.74 -21.04 13.26
CA TRP A 73 -7.41 -19.76 13.90
C TRP A 73 -8.26 -19.48 15.15
N ILE A 74 -9.58 -19.62 15.03
CA ILE A 74 -10.52 -19.33 16.13
C ILE A 74 -10.28 -20.25 17.32
N ASP A 75 -9.97 -21.52 17.07
CA ASP A 75 -9.67 -22.48 18.14
C ASP A 75 -8.34 -22.19 18.81
N PHE A 76 -7.33 -21.76 18.05
CA PHE A 76 -6.08 -21.26 18.61
C PHE A 76 -6.31 -20.03 19.48
N LYS A 77 -7.02 -19.01 19.00
CA LYS A 77 -7.32 -17.78 19.76
C LYS A 77 -8.00 -18.10 21.10
N LYS A 78 -8.99 -19.00 21.10
CA LYS A 78 -9.66 -19.45 22.34
C LYS A 78 -8.68 -20.10 23.31
N LYS A 79 -7.75 -20.93 22.81
CA LYS A 79 -6.70 -21.55 23.64
C LYS A 79 -5.68 -20.53 24.13
N TYR A 80 -5.31 -19.56 23.30
CA TYR A 80 -4.38 -18.50 23.63
C TYR A 80 -4.86 -17.69 24.83
N HIS A 81 -6.12 -17.28 24.82
CA HIS A 81 -6.71 -16.49 25.91
C HIS A 81 -7.07 -17.31 27.15
N ASN A 82 -7.63 -18.52 26.99
CA ASN A 82 -8.17 -19.28 28.12
C ASN A 82 -7.22 -20.35 28.69
N ASN A 83 -6.22 -20.79 27.93
CA ASN A 83 -5.38 -21.94 28.26
C ASN A 83 -3.93 -21.76 27.76
N TYR A 84 -3.38 -20.54 27.88
CA TYR A 84 -2.07 -20.18 27.33
C TYR A 84 -0.93 -21.14 27.71
N GLU A 85 -0.93 -21.65 28.94
CA GLU A 85 0.10 -22.56 29.45
C GLU A 85 0.08 -23.95 28.80
N LYS A 86 -1.07 -24.37 28.26
CA LYS A 86 -1.25 -25.69 27.62
C LYS A 86 -0.77 -25.71 26.16
N LEU A 87 -0.56 -24.54 25.56
CA LEU A 87 -0.06 -24.42 24.20
C LEU A 87 1.44 -24.74 24.17
N THR A 88 1.84 -25.64 23.28
CA THR A 88 3.26 -25.94 23.06
C THR A 88 3.97 -24.71 22.48
N LYS A 89 5.28 -24.60 22.71
CA LYS A 89 6.10 -23.52 22.13
C LYS A 89 5.97 -23.46 20.60
N ASN A 90 5.91 -24.63 19.96
CA ASN A 90 5.80 -24.75 18.51
C ASN A 90 4.46 -24.24 17.98
N GLU A 91 3.34 -24.60 18.63
CA GLU A 91 2.02 -24.05 18.26
C GLU A 91 2.01 -22.53 18.38
N LYS A 92 2.54 -21.97 19.48
CA LYS A 92 2.63 -20.51 19.64
C LYS A 92 3.42 -19.86 18.51
N ASP A 93 4.60 -20.39 18.18
CA ASP A 93 5.45 -19.81 17.12
C ASP A 93 4.74 -19.80 15.76
N ILE A 94 4.09 -20.91 15.39
CA ILE A 94 3.39 -21.04 14.11
C ILE A 94 2.24 -20.04 14.00
N TYR A 95 1.38 -19.93 15.02
CA TYR A 95 0.24 -19.02 14.96
C TYR A 95 0.62 -17.55 15.14
N LEU A 96 1.69 -17.24 15.89
CA LEU A 96 2.20 -15.87 15.96
C LEU A 96 2.84 -15.42 14.63
N ARG A 97 3.47 -16.34 13.89
CA ARG A 97 3.89 -16.05 12.50
C ARG A 97 2.69 -15.79 11.60
N TYR A 98 1.60 -16.54 11.78
CA TYR A 98 0.36 -16.31 11.05
C TYR A 98 -0.28 -14.95 11.36
N GLU A 99 -0.32 -14.55 12.63
CA GLU A 99 -0.74 -13.21 13.06
C GLU A 99 0.04 -12.12 12.29
N GLN A 100 1.37 -12.16 12.38
CA GLN A 100 2.25 -11.19 11.71
C GLN A 100 2.06 -11.19 10.20
N TYR A 101 1.89 -12.38 9.60
CA TYR A 101 1.63 -12.50 8.17
C TYR A 101 0.32 -11.82 7.75
N CYS A 102 -0.76 -12.02 8.52
CA CYS A 102 -2.04 -11.36 8.26
C CYS A 102 -1.91 -9.84 8.41
N GLU A 103 -1.25 -9.34 9.46
CA GLU A 103 -0.96 -7.91 9.62
C GLU A 103 -0.23 -7.34 8.40
N MET A 104 0.78 -8.05 7.87
CA MET A 104 1.51 -7.63 6.68
C MET A 104 0.60 -7.55 5.45
N ILE A 105 -0.30 -8.50 5.25
CA ILE A 105 -1.29 -8.46 4.15
C ILE A 105 -2.17 -7.21 4.28
N PHE A 106 -2.78 -6.98 5.45
CA PHE A 106 -3.70 -5.86 5.62
C PHE A 106 -2.98 -4.50 5.62
N ASN A 107 -1.72 -4.45 6.05
CA ASN A 107 -0.85 -3.29 5.87
C ASN A 107 -0.53 -3.04 4.39
N LEU A 108 -0.32 -4.08 3.58
CA LEU A 108 -0.14 -3.94 2.13
C LEU A 108 -1.41 -3.40 1.47
N ILE A 109 -2.59 -3.92 1.83
CA ILE A 109 -3.89 -3.42 1.38
C ILE A 109 -4.06 -1.93 1.73
N SER A 110 -3.75 -1.56 2.97
CA SER A 110 -3.81 -0.17 3.43
C SER A 110 -2.86 0.75 2.65
N ASN A 111 -1.62 0.30 2.39
CA ASN A 111 -0.68 1.04 1.56
C ASN A 111 -1.20 1.23 0.13
N ALA A 112 -1.77 0.19 -0.47
CA ALA A 112 -2.34 0.25 -1.82
C ALA A 112 -3.53 1.22 -1.91
N TYR A 113 -4.40 1.21 -0.89
CA TYR A 113 -5.51 2.16 -0.76
C TYR A 113 -5.00 3.61 -0.68
N ASN A 114 -4.02 3.88 0.18
CA ASN A 114 -3.47 5.22 0.40
C ASN A 114 -2.76 5.83 -0.83
N ILE A 115 -2.34 5.01 -1.78
CA ILE A 115 -1.69 5.47 -3.03
C ILE A 115 -2.58 5.30 -4.26
N ASN A 116 -3.87 4.98 -4.08
CA ASN A 116 -4.89 4.82 -5.12
C ASN A 116 -4.59 3.71 -6.15
N CYS A 117 -4.06 2.56 -5.73
CA CYS A 117 -3.81 1.40 -6.60
C CYS A 117 -4.46 0.11 -6.06
N LEU A 118 -5.46 0.23 -5.18
CA LEU A 118 -6.13 -0.90 -4.52
C LEU A 118 -6.74 -1.93 -5.49
N HIS A 119 -7.07 -1.53 -6.71
CA HIS A 119 -7.74 -2.38 -7.69
C HIS A 119 -6.82 -2.81 -8.84
N ASP A 120 -5.56 -2.40 -8.79
CA ASP A 120 -4.61 -2.62 -9.87
C ASP A 120 -3.70 -3.79 -9.52
N GLU A 121 -3.64 -4.78 -10.41
CA GLU A 121 -2.66 -5.87 -10.48
C GLU A 121 -2.65 -6.91 -9.33
N ILE A 122 -3.14 -6.59 -8.14
CA ILE A 122 -3.12 -7.48 -6.97
C ILE A 122 -4.54 -7.87 -6.55
N GLU A 123 -4.79 -9.18 -6.41
CA GLU A 123 -6.11 -9.71 -6.02
C GLU A 123 -6.35 -9.65 -4.50
N PHE A 124 -6.29 -8.46 -3.92
CA PHE A 124 -6.45 -8.23 -2.48
C PHE A 124 -7.75 -8.78 -1.91
N LYS A 125 -8.82 -8.81 -2.71
CA LYS A 125 -10.12 -9.37 -2.31
C LYS A 125 -10.02 -10.86 -1.99
N SER A 126 -9.23 -11.61 -2.74
CA SER A 126 -9.03 -13.05 -2.51
C SER A 126 -8.28 -13.28 -1.21
N TRP A 127 -7.18 -12.54 -0.99
CA TRP A 127 -6.43 -12.59 0.26
C TRP A 127 -7.26 -12.19 1.48
N ALA A 128 -8.01 -11.08 1.42
CA ALA A 128 -8.89 -10.69 2.51
C ALA A 128 -9.90 -11.79 2.87
N ARG A 129 -10.44 -12.50 1.87
CA ARG A 129 -11.37 -13.62 2.09
C ARG A 129 -10.71 -14.84 2.70
N SER A 130 -9.51 -15.19 2.26
CA SER A 130 -8.75 -16.30 2.84
C SER A 130 -8.45 -16.04 4.30
N HIS A 131 -8.10 -14.80 4.67
CA HIS A 131 -7.72 -14.42 6.04
C HIS A 131 -8.86 -13.74 6.81
N ARG A 132 -10.11 -13.99 6.45
CA ARG A 132 -11.28 -13.33 7.04
C ARG A 132 -11.41 -13.57 8.54
N GLU A 133 -11.08 -14.77 9.03
CA GLU A 133 -11.26 -15.13 10.43
C GLU A 133 -10.31 -14.34 11.34
N TRP A 134 -9.12 -14.06 10.83
CA TRP A 134 -8.17 -13.16 11.47
C TRP A 134 -8.72 -11.73 11.51
N TRP A 135 -9.27 -11.23 10.40
CA TRP A 135 -9.85 -9.89 10.33
C TRP A 135 -11.08 -9.72 11.24
N GLU A 136 -11.94 -10.71 11.34
CA GLU A 136 -13.13 -10.62 12.21
C GLU A 136 -12.79 -10.85 13.68
N SER A 137 -11.69 -11.55 13.96
CA SER A 137 -11.31 -11.98 15.30
C SER A 137 -9.79 -11.98 15.48
N PRO A 138 -9.14 -10.80 15.50
CA PRO A 138 -7.70 -10.68 15.75
C PRO A 138 -7.33 -11.16 17.16
N LEU A 139 -6.04 -11.47 17.40
CA LEU A 139 -5.56 -11.93 18.71
C LEU A 139 -5.85 -10.90 19.80
N GLU A 140 -5.49 -9.63 19.56
CA GLU A 140 -5.83 -8.49 20.40
C GLU A 140 -7.10 -7.81 19.86
N GLU A 141 -8.08 -7.58 20.73
CA GLU A 141 -9.35 -6.99 20.31
C GLU A 141 -9.17 -5.54 19.83
N HIS A 142 -9.93 -5.15 18.81
CA HIS A 142 -9.98 -3.81 18.21
C HIS A 142 -8.72 -3.33 17.46
N THR A 143 -7.59 -4.04 17.51
CA THR A 143 -6.34 -3.58 16.87
C THR A 143 -6.46 -3.35 15.37
N ASN A 144 -7.15 -4.21 14.65
CA ASN A 144 -7.30 -4.08 13.21
C ASN A 144 -8.24 -2.91 12.83
N ARG A 145 -9.41 -2.78 13.44
CA ARG A 145 -10.38 -1.72 13.12
C ARG A 145 -9.98 -0.34 13.64
N ASP A 146 -9.23 -0.27 14.75
CA ASP A 146 -8.73 1.00 15.27
C ASP A 146 -7.51 1.49 14.49
N THR A 147 -6.72 0.57 13.94
CA THR A 147 -5.51 0.93 13.17
C THR A 147 -5.85 1.31 11.72
N TYR A 148 -6.80 0.62 11.10
CA TYR A 148 -7.22 0.89 9.73
C TYR A 148 -8.41 1.85 9.72
N GLY A 149 -8.26 3.02 9.08
CA GLY A 149 -9.32 4.03 9.03
C GLY A 149 -10.67 3.49 8.55
N ASN A 150 -11.77 4.06 9.06
CA ASN A 150 -13.14 3.55 8.89
C ASN A 150 -13.51 3.18 7.44
N GLU A 151 -13.12 4.01 6.46
CA GLU A 151 -13.46 3.77 5.05
C GLU A 151 -12.80 2.50 4.50
N LEU A 152 -11.52 2.28 4.80
CA LEU A 152 -10.81 1.08 4.37
C LEU A 152 -11.38 -0.17 5.06
N SER A 153 -11.68 -0.05 6.35
CA SER A 153 -12.29 -1.12 7.13
C SER A 153 -13.64 -1.54 6.55
N ASP A 154 -14.48 -0.58 6.13
CA ASP A 154 -15.75 -0.85 5.44
C ASP A 154 -15.57 -1.56 4.09
N ILE A 155 -14.54 -1.18 3.33
CA ILE A 155 -14.20 -1.84 2.06
C ILE A 155 -13.83 -3.31 2.30
N ILE A 156 -12.98 -3.57 3.28
CA ILE A 156 -12.55 -4.93 3.65
C ILE A 156 -13.74 -5.74 4.16
N ASP A 157 -14.57 -5.17 5.03
CA ASP A 157 -15.79 -5.81 5.54
C ASP A 157 -16.77 -6.19 4.42
N LYS A 158 -16.78 -5.43 3.31
CA LYS A 158 -17.55 -5.78 2.12
C LYS A 158 -16.91 -6.91 1.30
N TRP A 159 -15.60 -7.05 1.33
CA TRP A 159 -14.87 -8.07 0.57
C TRP A 159 -14.97 -9.46 1.19
N ILE A 160 -14.94 -9.53 2.53
CA ILE A 160 -14.94 -10.78 3.29
C ILE A 160 -16.33 -11.43 3.42
N LYS A 161 -17.39 -10.66 3.14
CA LYS A 161 -18.76 -11.17 2.94
C LYS A 161 -18.88 -12.00 1.66
#